data_AF-A0A2V7A1A7-F1
#
_entry.id   AF-A0A2V7A1A7-F1
#
_cell.length_a   1.000
_cell.length_b   1.000
_cell.length_c   1.000
_cell.angle_alpha   90.00
_cell.angle_beta   90.00
_cell.angle_gamma   90.00
#
_symmetry.space_group_name_H-M   'P 1'
#
loop_
_entity.id
_entity.type
_entity.pdbx_description
1 polymer ?
#
loop_
_entity_poly.entity_id
_entity_poly.type
_entity_poly.pdbx_seq_one_letter_code
_entity_poly.pdbx_strand_id
1 'polypeptide(L)'
;MRTVEIEPTFESWQTAARDLLQAGVAPSEVRWREIAAGVQPSLPAKTAASSSQSARVPREFLDLARQAASASDTARWQVLYDVLWRLTHGDRDLLKDPRDPSVRRLRALVTQRAAEPAPDGDGAAPFVPSGASLRELSAAAARCTGCDLYRHATQTVFGRGSASARIVFIGEQPGDQEDRQGAPFVGPAGEVFDKALAEAGLEREKLYVTNAVKHFKFEQRGKRRIHQTPRANELQACRPWLDAELTLIKPEILVCLGATAARAIFGDTFRITKDRGHFAPTRWAPKTIATYHPSAVLRGEDDTQKAELYGMLLEDLRKVAGA
;
A
#
# COMPACT_ATOMS: atom_id res chain seq x y z
N MET A 1 -0.57 -30.55 -26.66
CA MET A 1 -0.79 -29.44 -25.72
C MET A 1 -2.01 -29.76 -24.88
N ARG A 2 -1.85 -29.93 -23.56
CA ARG A 2 -2.88 -30.29 -22.58
C ARG A 2 -3.46 -29.01 -22.00
N THR A 3 -4.78 -28.90 -21.95
CA THR A 3 -5.45 -27.77 -21.28
C THR A 3 -5.56 -28.08 -19.80
N VAL A 4 -5.12 -27.15 -18.95
CA VAL A 4 -5.21 -27.23 -17.50
C VAL A 4 -6.14 -26.12 -17.03
N GLU A 5 -7.25 -26.53 -16.43
CA GLU A 5 -8.30 -25.64 -15.96
C GLU A 5 -8.10 -25.34 -14.48
N ILE A 6 -8.10 -24.05 -14.12
CA ILE A 6 -7.90 -23.59 -12.75
C ILE A 6 -8.88 -22.49 -12.39
N GLU A 7 -9.21 -22.38 -11.11
CA GLU A 7 -9.78 -21.14 -10.59
C GLU A 7 -8.71 -20.04 -10.66
N PRO A 8 -9.07 -18.75 -10.83
CA PRO A 8 -8.11 -17.67 -10.97
C PRO A 8 -7.44 -17.28 -9.63
N THR A 9 -7.03 -18.27 -8.84
CA THR A 9 -6.36 -18.12 -7.54
C THR A 9 -4.95 -18.70 -7.61
N PHE A 10 -4.05 -18.13 -6.81
CA PHE A 10 -2.68 -18.64 -6.73
C PHE A 10 -2.63 -20.08 -6.23
N GLU A 11 -3.49 -20.44 -5.28
CA GLU A 11 -3.57 -21.76 -4.66
C GLU A 11 -4.01 -22.84 -5.65
N SER A 12 -4.97 -22.52 -6.52
CA SER A 12 -5.42 -23.43 -7.60
C SER A 12 -4.30 -23.66 -8.62
N TRP A 13 -3.64 -22.57 -9.06
CA TRP A 13 -2.47 -22.66 -9.94
C TRP A 13 -1.32 -23.43 -9.29
N GLN A 14 -0.98 -23.17 -8.03
CA GLN A 14 0.13 -23.80 -7.33
C GLN A 14 -0.03 -25.32 -7.26
N THR A 15 -1.27 -25.77 -6.99
CA THR A 15 -1.60 -27.20 -6.93
C THR A 15 -1.38 -27.86 -8.28
N ALA A 16 -1.97 -27.30 -9.35
CA ALA A 16 -1.83 -27.82 -10.70
C ALA A 16 -0.38 -27.77 -11.21
N ALA A 17 0.34 -26.68 -10.95
CA ALA A 17 1.73 -26.51 -11.36
C ALA A 17 2.66 -27.54 -10.69
N ARG A 18 2.42 -27.86 -9.41
CA ARG A 18 3.16 -28.92 -8.70
C ARG A 18 2.94 -30.27 -9.35
N ASP A 19 1.71 -30.62 -9.68
CA ASP A 19 1.37 -31.91 -10.27
C ASP A 19 1.98 -32.04 -11.68
N LEU A 20 1.98 -30.96 -12.47
CA LEU A 20 2.64 -30.92 -13.79
C LEU A 20 4.17 -31.05 -13.68
N LEU A 21 4.80 -30.38 -12.71
CA LEU A 21 6.24 -30.53 -12.44
C LEU A 21 6.61 -31.96 -12.06
N GLN A 22 5.82 -32.59 -11.18
CA GLN A 22 6.05 -33.99 -10.78
C GLN A 22 5.88 -34.96 -11.95
N ALA A 23 4.98 -34.64 -12.88
CA ALA A 23 4.79 -35.39 -14.11
C ALA A 23 5.81 -35.05 -15.22
N GLY A 24 6.75 -34.12 -14.98
CA GLY A 24 7.77 -33.72 -15.95
C GLY A 24 7.23 -33.08 -17.22
N VAL A 25 6.08 -32.41 -17.16
CA VAL A 25 5.42 -31.83 -18.34
C VAL A 25 6.01 -30.46 -18.66
N ALA A 26 6.59 -30.27 -19.85
CA ALA A 26 7.22 -29.00 -20.20
C ALA A 26 6.17 -27.89 -20.41
N PRO A 27 6.51 -26.60 -20.20
CA PRO A 27 5.54 -25.51 -20.34
C PRO A 27 4.94 -25.36 -21.74
N SER A 28 5.68 -25.74 -22.79
CA SER A 28 5.20 -25.78 -24.18
C SER A 28 4.09 -26.83 -24.41
N GLU A 29 3.95 -27.80 -23.49
CA GLU A 29 2.92 -28.82 -23.56
C GLU A 29 1.66 -28.45 -22.81
N VAL A 30 1.64 -27.32 -22.10
CA VAL A 30 0.53 -26.90 -21.23
C VAL A 30 -0.15 -25.66 -21.81
N ARG A 31 -1.46 -25.60 -21.65
CA ARG A 31 -2.26 -24.39 -21.87
C ARG A 31 -3.14 -24.15 -20.66
N TRP A 32 -3.03 -22.98 -20.04
CA TRP A 32 -3.86 -22.61 -18.91
C TRP A 32 -5.21 -22.04 -19.35
N ARG A 33 -6.27 -22.39 -18.64
CA ARG A 33 -7.61 -21.83 -18.82
C ARG A 33 -8.25 -21.56 -17.45
N GLU A 34 -8.86 -20.39 -17.30
CA GLU A 34 -9.60 -20.06 -16.09
C GLU A 34 -11.02 -20.61 -16.15
N ILE A 35 -11.47 -21.19 -15.04
CA ILE A 35 -12.84 -21.66 -14.82
C ILE A 35 -13.46 -20.94 -13.63
N ALA A 36 -14.79 -20.82 -13.65
CA ALA A 36 -15.54 -20.23 -12.54
C ALA A 36 -15.39 -21.09 -11.27
N ALA A 37 -15.43 -20.44 -10.10
CA ALA A 37 -15.32 -21.11 -8.82
C ALA A 37 -16.40 -22.21 -8.67
N GLY A 38 -15.98 -23.40 -8.25
CA GLY A 38 -16.88 -24.55 -8.04
C GLY A 38 -17.03 -25.52 -9.22
N VAL A 39 -16.28 -25.34 -10.31
CA VAL A 39 -16.14 -26.36 -11.38
C VAL A 39 -14.98 -27.28 -11.04
N GLN A 40 -15.20 -28.60 -10.98
CA GLN A 40 -14.12 -29.55 -10.70
C GLN A 40 -13.12 -29.59 -11.87
N PRO A 41 -11.83 -29.32 -11.64
CA PRO A 41 -10.83 -29.37 -12.70
C PRO A 41 -10.64 -30.82 -13.18
N SER A 42 -10.61 -30.99 -14.50
CA SER A 42 -10.28 -32.28 -15.12
C SER A 42 -8.77 -32.50 -15.10
N LEU A 43 -8.27 -33.16 -14.05
CA LEU A 43 -6.87 -33.59 -14.00
C LEU A 43 -6.65 -34.80 -14.94
N PRO A 44 -5.56 -34.82 -15.72
CA PRO A 44 -5.18 -36.04 -16.44
C PRO A 44 -4.83 -37.15 -15.45
N ALA A 45 -5.21 -38.38 -15.80
CA ALA A 45 -5.02 -39.58 -14.97
C ALA A 45 -3.56 -39.73 -14.52
N LYS A 46 -3.37 -40.06 -13.23
CA LYS A 46 -2.08 -40.33 -12.61
C LYS A 46 -1.32 -41.42 -13.37
N THR A 47 -0.30 -41.05 -14.13
CA THR A 47 0.74 -41.99 -14.53
C THR A 47 1.75 -42.16 -13.41
N ALA A 48 2.14 -43.41 -13.17
CA ALA A 48 2.95 -43.86 -12.05
C ALA A 48 4.24 -43.05 -11.87
N ALA A 49 4.56 -42.82 -10.60
CA ALA A 49 5.70 -42.06 -10.13
C ALA A 49 7.01 -42.53 -10.77
N SER A 50 7.70 -41.61 -11.44
CA SER A 50 9.15 -41.67 -11.59
C SER A 50 9.76 -40.64 -10.66
N SER A 51 10.71 -41.09 -9.85
CA SER A 51 11.45 -40.30 -8.88
C SER A 51 12.13 -39.11 -9.55
N SER A 52 11.89 -37.89 -9.06
CA SER A 52 12.80 -36.77 -9.31
C SER A 52 12.88 -35.83 -8.11
N GLN A 53 14.11 -35.34 -7.88
CA GLN A 53 14.55 -34.60 -6.71
C GLN A 53 13.66 -33.38 -6.43
N SER A 54 13.41 -33.11 -5.15
CA SER A 54 12.68 -31.92 -4.69
C SER A 54 13.51 -30.66 -4.97
N ALA A 55 13.41 -30.13 -6.19
CA ALA A 55 14.00 -28.85 -6.54
C ALA A 55 13.39 -27.76 -5.64
N ARG A 56 14.23 -27.18 -4.76
CA ARG A 56 13.81 -26.18 -3.78
C ARG A 56 13.59 -24.84 -4.48
N VAL A 57 12.32 -24.46 -4.61
CA VAL A 57 11.90 -23.18 -5.22
C VAL A 57 12.27 -22.01 -4.30
N PRO A 58 12.93 -20.94 -4.79
CA PRO A 58 13.26 -19.77 -3.98
C PRO A 58 12.02 -19.08 -3.42
N ARG A 59 12.10 -18.59 -2.17
CA ARG A 59 11.01 -17.82 -1.53
C ARG A 59 10.65 -16.56 -2.33
N GLU A 60 11.65 -15.89 -2.89
CA GLU A 60 11.48 -14.71 -3.75
C GLU A 60 10.56 -14.99 -4.95
N PHE A 61 10.69 -16.16 -5.58
CA PHE A 61 9.78 -16.55 -6.67
C PHE A 61 8.34 -16.65 -6.18
N LEU A 62 8.12 -17.30 -5.02
CA LEU A 62 6.77 -17.48 -4.47
C LEU A 62 6.11 -16.13 -4.15
N ASP A 63 6.89 -15.18 -3.62
CA ASP A 63 6.40 -13.84 -3.32
C ASP A 63 6.04 -13.06 -4.60
N LEU A 64 6.85 -13.16 -5.66
CA LEU A 64 6.54 -12.58 -6.98
C LEU A 64 5.34 -13.26 -7.65
N ALA A 65 5.24 -14.58 -7.54
CA ALA A 65 4.18 -15.37 -8.15
C ALA A 65 2.81 -15.07 -7.51
N ARG A 66 2.75 -14.93 -6.18
CA ARG A 66 1.54 -14.47 -5.48
C ARG A 66 1.09 -13.08 -5.94
N GLN A 67 2.04 -12.18 -6.18
CA GLN A 67 1.73 -10.84 -6.68
C GLN A 67 1.21 -10.87 -8.12
N ALA A 68 1.89 -11.62 -9.00
CA ALA A 68 1.54 -11.73 -10.41
C ALA A 68 0.24 -12.53 -10.66
N ALA A 69 -0.16 -13.43 -9.75
CA ALA A 69 -1.42 -14.19 -9.84
C ALA A 69 -2.67 -13.30 -9.92
N SER A 70 -2.59 -12.09 -9.34
CA SER A 70 -3.66 -11.08 -9.40
C SER A 70 -3.64 -10.18 -10.63
N ALA A 71 -2.69 -10.37 -11.57
CA ALA A 71 -2.63 -9.55 -12.78
C ALA A 71 -3.84 -9.83 -13.69
N SER A 72 -4.28 -8.83 -14.45
CA SER A 72 -5.34 -8.98 -15.46
C SER A 72 -4.87 -9.66 -16.75
N ASP A 73 -3.55 -9.86 -16.89
CA ASP A 73 -2.95 -10.50 -18.06
C ASP A 73 -3.34 -11.99 -18.13
N THR A 74 -3.92 -12.39 -19.26
CA THR A 74 -4.42 -13.76 -19.48
C THR A 74 -3.29 -14.78 -19.60
N ALA A 75 -2.06 -14.35 -19.91
CA ALA A 75 -0.90 -15.22 -20.00
C ALA A 75 -0.16 -15.38 -18.66
N ARG A 76 -0.62 -14.75 -17.57
CA ARG A 76 0.09 -14.76 -16.27
C ARG A 76 0.40 -16.17 -15.77
N TRP A 77 -0.55 -17.10 -15.88
CA TRP A 77 -0.37 -18.48 -15.43
C TRP A 77 0.69 -19.23 -16.24
N GLN A 78 0.77 -18.95 -17.54
CA GLN A 78 1.81 -19.49 -18.41
C GLN A 78 3.19 -18.94 -18.01
N VAL A 79 3.30 -17.62 -17.82
CA VAL A 79 4.56 -16.97 -17.42
C VAL A 79 5.05 -17.51 -16.07
N LEU A 80 4.14 -17.69 -15.10
CA LEU A 80 4.49 -18.27 -13.81
C LEU A 80 5.02 -19.69 -13.95
N TYR A 81 4.38 -20.51 -14.79
CA TYR A 81 4.81 -21.89 -15.00
C TYR A 81 6.14 -21.98 -15.75
N ASP A 82 6.37 -21.13 -16.76
CA ASP A 82 7.64 -21.05 -17.49
C ASP A 82 8.82 -20.73 -16.56
N VAL A 83 8.66 -19.73 -15.68
CA VAL A 83 9.72 -19.35 -14.72
C VAL A 83 9.95 -20.46 -13.69
N LEU A 84 8.87 -21.05 -13.16
CA LEU A 84 8.97 -22.16 -12.22
C LEU A 84 9.70 -23.37 -12.82
N TRP A 85 9.39 -23.73 -14.07
CA TRP A 85 10.06 -24.80 -14.79
C TRP A 85 11.56 -24.51 -14.95
N ARG A 86 11.92 -23.29 -15.37
CA ARG A 86 13.33 -22.91 -15.54
C ARG A 86 14.12 -22.88 -14.23
N LEU A 87 13.49 -22.47 -13.12
CA LEU A 87 14.11 -22.50 -11.79
C LEU A 87 14.37 -23.92 -11.27
N THR A 88 13.57 -24.89 -11.73
CA THR A 88 13.64 -26.28 -11.25
C THR A 88 14.46 -27.20 -12.15
N HIS A 89 14.48 -26.94 -13.47
CA HIS A 89 15.15 -27.77 -14.48
C HIS A 89 16.33 -27.09 -15.18
N GLY A 90 16.58 -25.81 -14.88
CA GLY A 90 17.64 -25.02 -15.52
C GLY A 90 18.41 -24.19 -14.49
N ASP A 91 18.33 -22.88 -14.63
CA ASP A 91 19.09 -21.94 -13.80
C ASP A 91 18.38 -21.65 -12.47
N ARG A 92 18.99 -22.08 -11.36
CA ARG A 92 18.48 -21.85 -10.00
C ARG A 92 18.63 -20.40 -9.54
N ASP A 93 19.53 -19.65 -10.18
CA ASP A 93 19.80 -18.24 -9.92
C ASP A 93 19.12 -17.32 -10.95
N LEU A 94 18.21 -17.86 -11.77
CA LEU A 94 17.50 -17.14 -12.83
C LEU A 94 16.99 -15.76 -12.41
N LEU A 95 16.41 -15.63 -11.21
CA LEU A 95 15.87 -14.36 -10.70
C LEU A 95 16.92 -13.26 -10.50
N LYS A 96 18.20 -13.61 -10.40
CA LYS A 96 19.31 -12.66 -10.27
C LYS A 96 19.67 -11.99 -11.59
N ASP A 97 19.26 -12.52 -12.75
CA ASP A 97 19.45 -11.86 -14.04
C ASP A 97 18.23 -10.99 -14.41
N PRO A 98 18.30 -9.66 -14.21
CA PRO A 98 17.19 -8.77 -14.53
C PRO A 98 16.92 -8.65 -16.05
N ARG A 99 17.83 -9.12 -16.91
CA ARG A 99 17.71 -9.02 -18.37
C ARG A 99 17.03 -10.23 -18.99
N ASP A 100 16.92 -11.33 -18.23
CA ASP A 100 16.27 -12.54 -18.71
C ASP A 100 14.82 -12.26 -19.12
N PRO A 101 14.37 -12.69 -20.32
CA PRO A 101 13.02 -12.39 -20.82
C PRO A 101 11.89 -12.88 -19.92
N SER A 102 12.02 -14.07 -19.31
CA SER A 102 11.01 -14.64 -18.42
C SER A 102 10.96 -13.87 -17.10
N VAL A 103 12.12 -13.47 -16.56
CA VAL A 103 12.20 -12.62 -15.35
C VAL A 103 11.62 -11.24 -15.61
N ARG A 104 11.95 -10.61 -16.75
CA ARG A 104 11.37 -9.32 -17.16
C ARG A 104 9.86 -9.41 -17.30
N ARG A 105 9.33 -10.47 -17.92
CA ARG A 105 7.90 -10.68 -18.08
C ARG A 105 7.20 -10.90 -16.74
N LEU A 106 7.76 -11.72 -15.86
CA LEU A 106 7.25 -11.92 -14.50
C LEU A 106 7.21 -10.61 -13.72
N ARG A 107 8.31 -9.85 -13.72
CA ARG A 107 8.36 -8.54 -13.07
C ARG A 107 7.36 -7.56 -13.69
N ALA A 108 7.18 -7.58 -15.01
CA ALA A 108 6.18 -6.76 -15.68
C ALA A 108 4.75 -7.12 -15.24
N LEU A 109 4.40 -8.39 -15.00
CA LEU A 109 3.09 -8.77 -14.45
C LEU A 109 2.88 -8.23 -13.03
N VAL A 110 3.93 -8.22 -12.21
CA VAL A 110 3.90 -7.60 -10.88
C VAL A 110 3.75 -6.08 -10.98
N THR A 111 4.44 -5.44 -11.93
CA THR A 111 4.36 -4.00 -12.17
C THR A 111 3.07 -3.58 -12.89
N GLN A 112 2.42 -4.44 -13.67
CA GLN A 112 1.12 -4.17 -14.29
C GLN A 112 0.01 -4.03 -13.24
N ARG A 113 0.19 -4.54 -12.02
CA ARG A 113 -0.65 -4.20 -10.86
C ARG A 113 -0.47 -2.73 -10.40
N ALA A 114 0.66 -2.12 -10.71
CA ALA A 114 0.89 -0.67 -10.56
C ALA A 114 0.39 0.14 -11.77
N ALA A 115 -0.07 -0.52 -12.84
CA ALA A 115 -0.63 0.07 -14.05
C ALA A 115 -2.08 -0.40 -14.29
N GLU A 116 -2.97 -0.17 -13.33
CA GLU A 116 -4.28 0.36 -13.71
C GLU A 116 -4.06 1.69 -14.48
N PRO A 117 -5.00 2.14 -15.32
CA PRO A 117 -4.83 3.39 -16.07
C PRO A 117 -4.31 4.48 -15.13
N ALA A 118 -3.28 5.20 -15.58
CA ALA A 118 -2.89 6.43 -14.92
C ALA A 118 -4.17 7.25 -14.73
N PRO A 119 -4.39 7.85 -13.55
CA PRO A 119 -5.62 8.60 -13.34
C PRO A 119 -5.81 9.60 -14.46
N ASP A 120 -7.05 9.77 -14.91
CA ASP A 120 -7.43 10.89 -15.77
C ASP A 120 -7.15 12.20 -14.99
N GLY A 121 -5.94 12.76 -15.11
CA GLY A 121 -5.55 14.02 -14.48
C GLY A 121 -4.04 14.18 -14.33
N ASP A 122 -3.53 15.38 -14.63
CA ASP A 122 -2.12 15.80 -14.48
C ASP A 122 -1.69 15.96 -13.00
N GLY A 123 -2.25 15.15 -12.09
CA GLY A 123 -2.17 15.34 -10.65
C GLY A 123 -3.01 16.51 -10.14
N ALA A 124 -2.89 16.81 -8.85
CA ALA A 124 -3.66 17.87 -8.20
C ALA A 124 -3.17 19.29 -8.50
N ALA A 125 -1.99 19.45 -9.12
CA ALA A 125 -1.34 20.76 -9.27
C ALA A 125 -2.23 21.83 -9.93
N PRO A 126 -2.99 21.54 -11.02
CA PRO A 126 -3.89 22.51 -11.64
C PRO A 126 -5.04 22.98 -10.73
N PHE A 127 -5.35 22.22 -9.67
CA PHE A 127 -6.43 22.52 -8.75
C PHE A 127 -5.98 23.35 -7.55
N VAL A 128 -4.66 23.50 -7.32
CA VAL A 128 -4.11 24.23 -6.17
C VAL A 128 -4.04 25.73 -6.48
N PRO A 129 -4.90 26.57 -5.87
CA PRO A 129 -4.83 28.01 -6.10
C PRO A 129 -3.55 28.60 -5.50
N SER A 130 -2.91 29.50 -6.24
CA SER A 130 -1.72 30.24 -5.78
C SER A 130 -2.11 31.33 -4.77
N GLY A 131 -1.31 31.50 -3.71
CA GLY A 131 -1.52 32.56 -2.71
C GLY A 131 -2.77 32.38 -1.81
N ALA A 132 -3.36 31.19 -1.81
CA ALA A 132 -4.58 30.88 -1.07
C ALA A 132 -4.32 30.58 0.41
N SER A 133 -5.28 30.96 1.27
CA SER A 133 -5.38 30.53 2.67
C SER A 133 -5.72 29.04 2.80
N LEU A 134 -5.53 28.43 3.98
CA LEU A 134 -5.95 27.03 4.22
C LEU A 134 -7.44 26.80 3.92
N ARG A 135 -8.30 27.80 4.18
CA ARG A 135 -9.73 27.71 3.91
C ARG A 135 -10.01 27.63 2.41
N GLU A 136 -9.32 28.46 1.63
CA GLU A 136 -9.44 28.47 0.17
C GLU A 136 -8.85 27.21 -0.45
N LEU A 137 -7.71 26.72 0.07
CA LEU A 137 -7.14 25.43 -0.32
C LEU A 137 -8.13 24.29 -0.04
N SER A 138 -8.74 24.25 1.14
CA SER A 138 -9.74 23.24 1.47
C SER A 138 -10.95 23.31 0.55
N ALA A 139 -11.43 24.51 0.21
CA ALA A 139 -12.57 24.70 -0.69
C ALA A 139 -12.25 24.27 -2.13
N ALA A 140 -11.02 24.52 -2.60
CA ALA A 140 -10.55 24.08 -3.90
C ALA A 140 -10.32 22.56 -3.95
N ALA A 141 -9.76 21.97 -2.90
CA ALA A 141 -9.51 20.54 -2.79
C ALA A 141 -10.79 19.71 -2.89
N ALA A 142 -11.93 20.24 -2.41
CA ALA A 142 -13.25 19.62 -2.54
C ALA A 142 -13.70 19.38 -4.00
N ARG A 143 -13.04 20.00 -4.97
CA ARG A 143 -13.30 19.87 -6.42
C ARG A 143 -12.17 19.17 -7.16
N CYS A 144 -11.17 18.66 -6.44
CA CYS A 144 -9.99 18.07 -7.04
C CYS A 144 -10.33 16.74 -7.73
N THR A 145 -10.10 16.67 -9.04
CA THR A 145 -10.19 15.42 -9.82
C THR A 145 -8.82 14.93 -10.29
N GLY A 146 -7.73 15.37 -9.65
CA GLY A 146 -6.35 15.03 -10.04
C GLY A 146 -5.95 13.55 -9.85
N CYS A 147 -6.81 12.70 -9.28
CA CYS A 147 -6.65 11.23 -9.30
C CYS A 147 -8.00 10.52 -9.12
N ASP A 148 -8.14 9.27 -9.58
CA ASP A 148 -9.44 8.55 -9.59
C ASP A 148 -10.08 8.30 -8.22
N LEU A 149 -9.37 8.53 -7.12
CA LEU A 149 -9.91 8.36 -5.78
C LEU A 149 -11.14 9.24 -5.52
N TYR A 150 -11.26 10.40 -6.19
CA TYR A 150 -12.44 11.28 -6.04
C TYR A 150 -13.73 10.60 -6.51
N ARG A 151 -13.65 9.63 -7.43
CA ARG A 151 -14.84 8.98 -8.03
C ARG A 151 -15.58 8.08 -7.06
N HIS A 152 -14.88 7.56 -6.05
CA HIS A 152 -15.41 6.55 -5.13
C HIS A 152 -15.54 7.05 -3.69
N ALA A 153 -14.70 8.01 -3.29
CA ALA A 153 -14.81 8.68 -2.00
C ALA A 153 -16.13 9.45 -1.89
N THR A 154 -16.61 9.62 -0.66
CA THR A 154 -17.83 10.44 -0.42
C THR A 154 -17.51 11.92 -0.57
N GLN A 155 -16.35 12.34 -0.06
CA GLN A 155 -15.88 13.72 -0.12
C GLN A 155 -14.38 13.79 0.12
N THR A 156 -13.78 14.94 -0.19
CA THR A 156 -12.41 15.26 0.22
C THR A 156 -12.34 15.46 1.73
N VAL A 157 -11.34 14.87 2.36
CA VAL A 157 -10.97 15.15 3.76
C VAL A 157 -9.66 15.92 3.78
N PHE A 158 -9.77 17.23 3.89
CA PHE A 158 -8.64 18.14 4.00
C PHE A 158 -8.06 18.17 5.43
N GLY A 159 -6.89 18.78 5.61
CA GLY A 159 -6.32 18.96 6.94
C GLY A 159 -7.13 19.91 7.82
N ARG A 160 -7.06 19.71 9.13
CA ARG A 160 -7.72 20.54 10.15
C ARG A 160 -6.78 20.90 11.28
N GLY A 161 -6.97 22.09 11.84
CA GLY A 161 -6.22 22.58 13.00
C GLY A 161 -5.79 24.03 12.83
N SER A 162 -4.81 24.45 13.62
CA SER A 162 -4.31 25.82 13.59
C SER A 162 -3.48 26.12 12.34
N ALA A 163 -3.72 27.26 11.70
CA ALA A 163 -2.90 27.77 10.60
C ALA A 163 -1.48 28.17 11.06
N SER A 164 -1.31 28.43 12.36
CA SER A 164 -0.02 28.74 12.99
C SER A 164 0.54 27.57 13.80
N ALA A 165 0.12 26.34 13.48
CA ALA A 165 0.57 25.15 14.18
C ALA A 165 2.09 24.96 14.03
N ARG A 166 2.80 24.91 15.15
CA ARG A 166 4.24 24.56 15.17
C ARG A 166 4.48 23.09 14.87
N ILE A 167 3.48 22.25 15.14
CA ILE A 167 3.53 20.79 14.94
C ILE A 167 2.43 20.38 13.96
N VAL A 168 2.83 19.69 12.88
CA VAL A 168 1.91 19.10 11.91
C VAL A 168 1.99 17.57 11.97
N PHE A 169 0.86 16.89 11.97
CA PHE A 169 0.76 15.44 11.83
C PHE A 169 0.23 15.05 10.45
N ILE A 170 0.85 14.05 9.84
CA ILE A 170 0.46 13.49 8.54
C ILE A 170 0.13 12.01 8.70
N GLY A 171 -1.11 11.62 8.43
CA GLY A 171 -1.52 10.23 8.24
C GLY A 171 -1.44 9.77 6.78
N GLU A 172 -1.89 8.55 6.51
CA GLU A 172 -1.87 7.96 5.16
C GLU A 172 -2.95 8.57 4.26
N GLN A 173 -4.21 8.35 4.63
CA GLN A 173 -5.41 8.76 3.90
C GLN A 173 -6.60 8.78 4.88
N PRO A 174 -7.76 9.33 4.47
CA PRO A 174 -8.97 9.27 5.29
C PRO A 174 -9.48 7.83 5.39
N GLY A 175 -10.06 7.47 6.53
CA GLY A 175 -10.76 6.20 6.70
C GLY A 175 -12.26 6.31 6.43
N ASP A 176 -12.98 5.24 6.75
CA ASP A 176 -14.42 5.12 6.52
C ASP A 176 -15.25 6.19 7.26
N GLN A 177 -14.86 6.54 8.48
CA GLN A 177 -15.58 7.56 9.26
C GLN A 177 -15.17 8.96 8.84
N GLU A 178 -13.88 9.19 8.61
CA GLU A 178 -13.33 10.46 8.14
C GLU A 178 -13.97 10.88 6.82
N ASP A 179 -14.08 9.95 5.86
CA ASP A 179 -14.70 10.19 4.56
C ASP A 179 -16.18 10.56 4.66
N ARG A 180 -16.93 10.03 5.63
CA ARG A 180 -18.33 10.43 5.84
C ARG A 180 -18.46 11.76 6.58
N GLN A 181 -17.55 12.05 7.50
CA GLN A 181 -17.62 13.21 8.38
C GLN A 181 -16.88 14.45 7.86
N GLY A 182 -15.99 14.30 6.87
CA GLY A 182 -15.21 15.41 6.31
C GLY A 182 -14.15 15.97 7.26
N ALA A 183 -13.61 15.13 8.15
CA ALA A 183 -12.61 15.52 9.15
C ALA A 183 -11.57 14.40 9.36
N PRO A 184 -10.27 14.73 9.48
CA PRO A 184 -9.22 13.73 9.65
C PRO A 184 -9.14 13.23 11.10
N PHE A 185 -8.87 11.93 11.29
CA PHE A 185 -8.70 11.28 12.60
C PHE A 185 -9.93 11.45 13.51
N VAL A 186 -11.11 11.07 13.02
CA VAL A 186 -12.38 11.09 13.80
C VAL A 186 -12.97 9.70 14.05
N GLY A 187 -12.40 8.65 13.43
CA GLY A 187 -12.76 7.27 13.71
C GLY A 187 -11.96 6.64 14.86
N PRO A 188 -11.96 5.30 14.99
CA PRO A 188 -11.31 4.60 16.10
C PRO A 188 -9.79 4.86 16.19
N ALA A 189 -9.12 5.03 15.05
CA ALA A 189 -7.71 5.41 15.04
C ALA A 189 -7.49 6.85 15.55
N GLY A 190 -8.47 7.73 15.33
CA GLY A 190 -8.52 9.08 15.90
C GLY A 190 -8.66 9.05 17.42
N GLU A 191 -9.50 8.18 17.98
CA GLU A 191 -9.62 8.02 19.43
C GLU A 191 -8.30 7.60 20.10
N VAL A 192 -7.58 6.64 19.49
CA VAL A 192 -6.25 6.23 19.95
C VAL A 192 -5.25 7.39 19.83
N PHE A 193 -5.33 8.15 18.74
CA PHE A 193 -4.48 9.31 18.50
C PHE A 193 -4.70 10.40 19.55
N ASP A 194 -5.95 10.80 19.79
CA ASP A 194 -6.31 11.84 20.75
C ASP A 194 -5.93 11.44 22.18
N LYS A 195 -6.11 10.17 22.55
CA LYS A 195 -5.62 9.63 23.82
C LYS A 195 -4.11 9.76 23.95
N ALA A 196 -3.36 9.36 22.92
CA ALA A 196 -1.90 9.42 22.94
C ALA A 196 -1.37 10.86 22.96
N LEU A 197 -2.05 11.80 22.28
CA LEU A 197 -1.74 13.23 22.36
C LEU A 197 -1.93 13.78 23.78
N ALA A 198 -3.07 13.48 24.41
CA ALA A 198 -3.37 13.91 25.77
C ALA A 198 -2.32 13.38 26.77
N GLU A 199 -1.97 12.10 26.68
CA GLU A 199 -0.93 11.49 27.54
C GLU A 199 0.49 12.01 27.26
N ALA A 200 0.75 12.55 26.07
CA ALA A 200 2.01 13.20 25.72
C ALA A 200 2.05 14.69 26.10
N GLY A 201 0.92 15.27 26.54
CA GLY A 201 0.80 16.70 26.84
C GLY A 201 0.69 17.59 25.60
N LEU A 202 0.20 17.05 24.48
CA LEU A 202 -0.01 17.79 23.23
C LEU A 202 -1.48 18.21 23.09
N GLU A 203 -1.74 19.51 23.06
CA GLU A 203 -3.09 20.08 22.91
C GLU A 203 -3.56 20.03 21.46
N ARG A 204 -4.63 19.26 21.17
CA ARG A 204 -5.14 18.98 19.81
C ARG A 204 -5.40 20.23 18.98
N GLU A 205 -5.89 21.29 19.62
CA GLU A 205 -6.31 22.56 19.02
C GLU A 205 -5.11 23.39 18.51
N LYS A 206 -3.92 23.18 19.08
CA LYS A 206 -2.68 23.86 18.68
C LYS A 206 -1.97 23.15 17.53
N LEU A 207 -2.41 21.96 17.17
CA LEU A 207 -1.82 21.13 16.13
C LEU A 207 -2.51 21.38 14.78
N TYR A 208 -1.88 20.93 13.71
CA TYR A 208 -2.53 20.74 12.43
C TYR A 208 -2.39 19.28 12.00
N VAL A 209 -3.48 18.66 11.56
CA VAL A 209 -3.51 17.23 11.25
C VAL A 209 -4.13 17.02 9.90
N THR A 210 -3.42 16.26 9.06
CA THR A 210 -3.80 16.01 7.67
C THR A 210 -3.36 14.61 7.24
N ASN A 211 -3.60 14.26 5.98
CA ASN A 211 -3.19 13.00 5.37
C ASN A 211 -2.40 13.22 4.08
N ALA A 212 -1.55 12.27 3.70
CA ALA A 212 -0.80 12.32 2.44
C ALA A 212 -1.72 12.30 1.21
N VAL A 213 -2.85 11.60 1.29
CA VAL A 213 -3.93 11.57 0.29
C VAL A 213 -5.23 12.12 0.89
N LYS A 214 -6.03 12.85 0.11
CA LYS A 214 -7.24 13.54 0.59
C LYS A 214 -8.57 12.82 0.34
N HIS A 215 -8.55 11.70 -0.37
CA HIS A 215 -9.74 10.89 -0.68
C HIS A 215 -9.56 9.47 -0.15
N PHE A 216 -10.64 8.88 0.38
CA PHE A 216 -10.60 7.52 0.92
C PHE A 216 -10.60 6.49 -0.20
N LYS A 217 -9.54 5.70 -0.26
CA LYS A 217 -9.45 4.52 -1.13
C LYS A 217 -9.95 3.28 -0.41
N PHE A 218 -10.95 2.63 -1.00
CA PHE A 218 -11.52 1.41 -0.45
C PHE A 218 -12.01 0.45 -1.53
N GLU A 219 -12.17 -0.80 -1.14
CA GLU A 219 -12.90 -1.83 -1.88
C GLU A 219 -14.26 -2.08 -1.20
N GLN A 220 -15.34 -2.06 -1.97
CA GLN A 220 -16.67 -2.35 -1.44
C GLN A 220 -16.86 -3.87 -1.31
N ARG A 221 -17.08 -4.38 -0.08
CA ARG A 221 -17.47 -5.78 0.17
C ARG A 221 -18.77 -5.83 0.96
N GLY A 222 -19.87 -6.13 0.25
CA GLY A 222 -21.21 -6.07 0.82
C GLY A 222 -21.53 -4.65 1.28
N LYS A 223 -21.85 -4.46 2.56
CA LYS A 223 -22.08 -3.13 3.17
C LYS A 223 -20.82 -2.46 3.72
N ARG A 224 -19.67 -3.15 3.74
CA ARG A 224 -18.43 -2.66 4.36
C ARG A 224 -17.50 -2.04 3.30
N ARG A 225 -16.88 -0.91 3.66
CA ARG A 225 -15.81 -0.28 2.89
C ARG A 225 -14.46 -0.71 3.47
N ILE A 226 -13.73 -1.52 2.73
CA ILE A 226 -12.45 -2.06 3.17
C ILE A 226 -11.34 -1.15 2.69
N HIS A 227 -10.64 -0.52 3.63
CA HIS A 227 -9.51 0.36 3.34
C HIS A 227 -8.46 -0.32 2.48
N GLN A 228 -8.00 0.37 1.43
CA GLN A 228 -6.91 -0.07 0.55
C GLN A 228 -5.79 0.96 0.59
N THR A 229 -4.53 0.55 0.75
CA THR A 229 -3.41 1.50 0.78
C THR A 229 -3.30 2.28 -0.54
N PRO A 230 -3.06 3.62 -0.49
CA PRO A 230 -2.81 4.40 -1.67
C PRO A 230 -1.57 3.92 -2.42
N ARG A 231 -1.63 4.00 -3.74
CA ARG A 231 -0.52 3.71 -4.64
C ARG A 231 0.44 4.89 -4.71
N ALA A 232 1.65 4.62 -5.19
CA ALA A 232 2.66 5.66 -5.38
C ALA A 232 2.19 6.79 -6.31
N ASN A 233 1.47 6.47 -7.39
CA ASN A 233 0.91 7.47 -8.30
C ASN A 233 -0.20 8.32 -7.64
N GLU A 234 -1.02 7.74 -6.76
CA GLU A 234 -2.05 8.49 -6.00
C GLU A 234 -1.41 9.43 -4.97
N LEU A 235 -0.35 8.98 -4.29
CA LEU A 235 0.45 9.83 -3.39
C LEU A 235 1.09 10.99 -4.16
N GLN A 236 1.68 10.72 -5.32
CA GLN A 236 2.28 11.73 -6.18
C GLN A 236 1.23 12.72 -6.71
N ALA A 237 0.09 12.22 -7.18
CA ALA A 237 -1.00 13.04 -7.68
C ALA A 237 -1.56 13.96 -6.59
N CYS A 238 -1.66 13.49 -5.34
CA CYS A 238 -2.18 14.29 -4.22
C CYS A 238 -1.14 15.21 -3.58
N ARG A 239 0.16 15.00 -3.86
CA ARG A 239 1.28 15.74 -3.28
C ARG A 239 1.15 17.27 -3.33
N PRO A 240 0.67 17.89 -4.43
CA PRO A 240 0.51 19.35 -4.48
C PRO A 240 -0.34 19.92 -3.33
N TRP A 241 -1.36 19.20 -2.86
CA TRP A 241 -2.15 19.65 -1.69
C TRP A 241 -1.34 19.64 -0.39
N LEU A 242 -0.60 18.56 -0.15
CA LEU A 242 0.25 18.44 1.03
C LEU A 242 1.35 19.50 1.03
N ASP A 243 1.99 19.72 -0.12
CA ASP A 243 3.02 20.75 -0.27
C ASP A 243 2.44 22.15 -0.03
N ALA A 244 1.19 22.43 -0.47
CA ALA A 244 0.52 23.70 -0.22
C ALA A 244 0.19 23.91 1.28
N GLU A 245 -0.34 22.90 1.97
CA GLU A 245 -0.59 22.96 3.42
C GLU A 245 0.70 23.26 4.20
N LEU A 246 1.77 22.49 3.93
CA LEU A 246 3.03 22.62 4.65
C LEU A 246 3.77 23.92 4.32
N THR A 247 3.67 24.42 3.08
CA THR A 247 4.26 25.70 2.67
C THR A 247 3.58 26.88 3.37
N LEU A 248 2.28 26.77 3.62
CA LEU A 248 1.53 27.82 4.31
C LEU A 248 1.78 27.79 5.83
N ILE A 249 1.76 26.60 6.44
CA ILE A 249 1.89 26.43 7.89
C ILE A 249 3.35 26.62 8.34
N LYS A 250 4.32 26.14 7.54
CA LYS A 250 5.76 26.14 7.85
C LYS A 250 6.05 25.57 9.25
N PRO A 251 5.70 24.29 9.50
CA PRO A 251 5.84 23.71 10.82
C PRO A 251 7.31 23.62 11.26
N GLU A 252 7.54 23.76 12.56
CA GLU A 252 8.85 23.48 13.16
C GLU A 252 9.07 21.98 13.33
N ILE A 253 7.99 21.24 13.62
CA ILE A 253 7.99 19.78 13.77
C ILE A 253 6.95 19.14 12.84
N LEU A 254 7.40 18.16 12.06
CA LEU A 254 6.54 17.34 11.21
C LEU A 254 6.53 15.90 11.69
N VAL A 255 5.34 15.34 11.96
CA VAL A 255 5.17 13.99 12.49
C VAL A 255 4.46 13.11 11.47
N CYS A 256 5.14 12.09 10.99
CA CYS A 256 4.60 11.10 10.06
C CYS A 256 4.01 9.92 10.81
N LEU A 257 2.70 9.72 10.70
CA LEU A 257 1.97 8.61 11.30
C LEU A 257 1.94 7.44 10.31
N GLY A 258 2.81 6.45 10.52
CA GLY A 258 2.90 5.24 9.72
C GLY A 258 3.85 5.32 8.52
N ALA A 259 4.07 4.16 7.90
CA ALA A 259 5.06 3.99 6.83
C ALA A 259 4.73 4.80 5.57
N THR A 260 3.45 4.90 5.18
CA THR A 260 3.05 5.59 3.95
C THR A 260 3.27 7.11 4.06
N ALA A 261 2.86 7.72 5.17
CA ALA A 261 3.15 9.12 5.45
C ALA A 261 4.66 9.38 5.52
N ALA A 262 5.40 8.48 6.18
CA ALA A 262 6.85 8.63 6.30
C ALA A 262 7.55 8.51 4.94
N ARG A 263 7.14 7.60 4.06
CA ARG A 263 7.68 7.50 2.69
C ARG A 263 7.32 8.71 1.83
N ALA A 264 6.13 9.27 2.01
CA ALA A 264 5.76 10.51 1.31
C ALA A 264 6.71 11.66 1.65
N ILE A 265 7.23 11.71 2.88
CA ILE A 265 8.09 12.79 3.38
C ILE A 265 9.59 12.48 3.24
N PHE A 266 10.04 11.30 3.67
CA PHE A 266 11.45 10.89 3.67
C PHE A 266 11.90 10.14 2.40
N GLY A 267 10.96 9.65 1.60
CA GLY A 267 11.24 8.84 0.40
C GLY A 267 11.08 7.33 0.60
N ASP A 268 11.12 6.59 -0.50
CA ASP A 268 10.73 5.17 -0.56
C ASP A 268 11.64 4.21 0.23
N THR A 269 12.86 4.63 0.54
CA THR A 269 13.81 3.83 1.33
C THR A 269 13.50 3.80 2.82
N PHE A 270 12.59 4.66 3.29
CA PHE A 270 12.23 4.75 4.71
C PHE A 270 11.56 3.46 5.23
N ARG A 271 12.01 2.98 6.40
CA ARG A 271 11.49 1.77 7.05
C ARG A 271 11.04 2.08 8.47
N ILE A 272 9.73 2.08 8.71
CA ILE A 272 9.16 2.43 10.03
C ILE A 272 9.69 1.56 11.17
N THR A 273 9.95 0.28 10.93
CA THR A 273 10.46 -0.66 11.93
C THR A 273 11.90 -0.38 12.35
N LYS A 274 12.65 0.38 11.55
CA LYS A 274 14.06 0.71 11.81
C LYS A 274 14.26 2.18 12.19
N ASP A 275 13.57 3.07 11.48
CA ASP A 275 13.91 4.49 11.43
C ASP A 275 12.98 5.36 12.29
N ARG A 276 11.93 4.80 12.90
CA ARG A 276 11.00 5.54 13.78
C ARG A 276 11.71 6.20 14.96
N GLY A 277 11.09 7.22 15.53
CA GLY A 277 11.54 7.82 16.79
C GLY A 277 12.79 8.70 16.71
N HIS A 278 13.34 8.91 15.52
CA HIS A 278 14.50 9.76 15.27
C HIS A 278 14.09 11.03 14.53
N PHE A 279 14.61 12.18 14.98
CA PHE A 279 14.44 13.44 14.27
C PHE A 279 15.44 13.55 13.11
N ALA A 280 14.94 13.98 11.96
CA ALA A 280 15.75 14.34 10.80
C ALA A 280 15.16 15.57 10.10
N PRO A 281 15.97 16.46 9.52
CA PRO A 281 15.47 17.59 8.76
C PRO A 281 14.90 17.16 7.42
N THR A 282 13.88 17.88 6.94
CA THR A 282 13.33 17.74 5.59
C THR A 282 13.11 19.11 4.97
N ARG A 283 12.69 19.16 3.70
CA ARG A 283 12.41 20.44 3.04
C ARG A 283 11.23 21.22 3.64
N TRP A 284 10.38 20.57 4.46
CA TRP A 284 9.20 21.23 5.07
C TRP A 284 9.40 21.63 6.53
N ALA A 285 10.30 20.96 7.26
CA ALA A 285 10.49 21.21 8.68
C ALA A 285 11.93 20.87 9.12
N PRO A 286 12.52 21.66 10.04
CA PRO A 286 13.85 21.36 10.59
C PRO A 286 13.86 20.09 11.44
N LYS A 287 12.73 19.73 12.06
CA LYS A 287 12.56 18.48 12.80
C LYS A 287 11.43 17.66 12.19
N THR A 288 11.73 16.53 11.59
CA THR A 288 10.73 15.56 11.12
C THR A 288 10.96 14.22 11.80
N ILE A 289 9.90 13.59 12.28
CA ILE A 289 9.94 12.29 12.96
C ILE A 289 8.82 11.40 12.41
N ALA A 290 9.03 10.09 12.39
CA ALA A 290 7.99 9.12 12.08
C ALA A 290 7.72 8.21 13.27
N THR A 291 6.46 7.81 13.42
CA THR A 291 6.00 6.86 14.44
C THR A 291 4.94 5.92 13.85
N TYR A 292 4.52 4.92 14.62
CA TYR A 292 3.46 4.02 14.18
C TYR A 292 2.14 4.77 13.99
N HIS A 293 1.37 4.36 12.97
CA HIS A 293 0.03 4.90 12.80
C HIS A 293 -0.88 4.36 13.92
N PRO A 294 -1.78 5.18 14.51
CA PRO A 294 -2.71 4.73 15.56
C PRO A 294 -3.56 3.51 15.18
N SER A 295 -3.92 3.37 13.90
CA SER A 295 -4.61 2.17 13.39
C SER A 295 -3.77 0.88 13.41
N ALA A 296 -2.45 0.95 13.58
CA ALA A 296 -1.62 -0.23 13.81
C ALA A 296 -1.87 -0.79 15.21
N VAL A 297 -2.03 0.09 16.21
CA VAL A 297 -2.40 -0.30 17.58
C VAL A 297 -3.71 -1.09 17.57
N LEU A 298 -4.72 -0.63 16.83
CA LEU A 298 -6.01 -1.34 16.73
C LEU A 298 -5.93 -2.69 16.02
N ARG A 299 -4.89 -2.91 15.21
CA ARG A 299 -4.68 -4.12 14.42
C ARG A 299 -3.74 -5.12 15.10
N GLY A 300 -3.28 -4.84 16.32
CA GLY A 300 -2.49 -5.80 17.10
C GLY A 300 -3.25 -7.10 17.33
N GLU A 301 -2.55 -8.23 17.20
CA GLU A 301 -3.10 -9.59 17.30
C GLU A 301 -3.63 -9.89 18.69
N ASP A 302 -2.95 -9.38 19.73
CA ASP A 302 -3.31 -9.53 21.13
C ASP A 302 -3.06 -8.24 21.93
N ASP A 303 -3.51 -8.20 23.17
CA ASP A 303 -3.42 -7.00 24.02
C ASP A 303 -1.97 -6.62 24.37
N THR A 304 -1.04 -7.58 24.36
CA THR A 304 0.39 -7.32 24.57
C THR A 304 0.94 -6.51 23.41
N GLN A 305 0.71 -6.97 22.16
CA GLN A 305 1.15 -6.27 20.97
C GLN A 305 0.50 -4.90 20.82
N LYS A 306 -0.78 -4.76 21.19
CA LYS A 306 -1.45 -3.44 21.22
C LYS A 306 -0.77 -2.50 22.21
N ALA A 307 -0.47 -2.98 23.43
CA ALA A 307 0.19 -2.19 24.45
C ALA A 307 1.61 -1.77 24.02
N GLU A 308 2.37 -2.66 23.37
CA GLU A 308 3.70 -2.37 22.82
C GLU A 308 3.64 -1.30 21.72
N LEU A 309 2.75 -1.45 20.73
CA LEU A 309 2.57 -0.48 19.65
C LEU A 309 2.12 0.89 20.18
N TYR A 310 1.22 0.90 21.17
CA TYR A 310 0.79 2.12 21.83
C TYR A 310 1.91 2.78 22.64
N GLY A 311 2.67 2.00 23.41
CA GLY A 311 3.82 2.49 24.17
C GLY A 311 4.89 3.11 23.27
N MET A 312 5.17 2.47 22.13
CA MET A 312 6.03 3.03 21.10
C MET A 312 5.48 4.35 20.55
N LEU A 313 4.21 4.40 20.13
CA LEU A 313 3.56 5.64 19.67
C LEU A 313 3.74 6.77 20.69
N LEU A 314 3.41 6.51 21.96
CA LEU A 314 3.48 7.48 23.04
C LEU A 314 4.91 7.95 23.33
N GLU A 315 5.90 7.05 23.27
CA GLU A 315 7.32 7.40 23.44
C GLU A 315 7.75 8.46 22.41
N ASP A 316 7.39 8.29 21.15
CA ASP A 316 7.74 9.26 20.11
C ASP A 316 6.98 10.57 20.24
N LEU A 317 5.71 10.53 20.65
CA LEU A 317 4.93 11.75 20.91
C LEU A 317 5.51 12.56 22.07
N ARG A 318 6.05 11.91 23.10
CA ARG A 318 6.76 12.59 24.20
C ARG A 318 8.05 13.26 23.72
N LYS A 319 8.78 12.66 22.78
CA LYS A 319 9.93 13.32 22.13
C LYS A 319 9.49 14.57 21.37
N VAL A 320 8.34 14.51 20.69
CA VAL A 320 7.75 15.67 19.99
C VAL A 320 7.35 16.76 20.98
N ALA A 321 6.72 16.42 22.10
CA ALA A 321 6.30 17.40 23.11
C ALA A 321 7.47 18.12 23.80
N GLY A 322 8.62 17.45 23.93
CA GLY A 322 9.83 18.02 24.54
C GLY A 322 10.78 18.73 23.59
N ALA A 323 10.48 18.80 22.28
CA ALA A 323 11.35 19.34 21.24
C ALA A 323 11.05 20.80 20.88
#